data_AF-A0A1G9DZD9-F1
#
_entry.id   AF-A0A1G9DZD9-F1
#
_cell.length_a   1.000
_cell.length_b   1.000
_cell.length_c   1.000
_cell.angle_alpha   90.00
_cell.angle_beta   90.00
_cell.angle_gamma   90.00
#
_symmetry.space_group_name_H-M   'P 1'
#
loop_
_entity.id
_entity.type
_entity.pdbx_description
1 polymer ?
#
loop_
_entity_poly.entity_id
_entity_poly.type
_entity_poly.pdbx_seq_one_letter_code
_entity_poly.pdbx_strand_id
1 'polypeptide(L)'
;MGICLDELRLLVIRPTLKHLRAWSAGMEDLLLGTAAQESQLGFHLKLGRRHGLGLYQILPHTHREIWDRYLIDHPALASKVRGLASQRDFLEHPHSELTTNLRYATAIAWLIYRAAGIERIEEGNIRAMARIWHRHFHHGPVARARDFVRSYNRMVKDEITDSGHQYTAAAAVPRRAPTRRAATNSPVARLSAQTVR
;
A
#
# COMPACT_ATOMS: atom_id res chain seq x y z
N MET A 1 -8.31 7.88 -15.37
CA MET A 1 -8.81 6.84 -14.45
C MET A 1 -7.90 6.83 -13.23
N GLY A 2 -8.47 6.85 -12.03
CA GLY A 2 -7.70 6.71 -10.77
C GLY A 2 -7.31 5.26 -10.51
N ILE A 3 -6.61 5.02 -9.41
CA ILE A 3 -6.27 3.67 -8.94
C ILE A 3 -7.48 3.09 -8.21
N CYS A 4 -7.82 1.82 -8.49
CA CYS A 4 -8.86 1.09 -7.75
C CYS A 4 -8.52 1.02 -6.26
N LEU A 5 -9.49 1.31 -5.38
CA LEU A 5 -9.28 1.34 -3.94
C LEU A 5 -8.79 0.00 -3.38
N ASP A 6 -9.41 -1.11 -3.80
CA ASP A 6 -9.06 -2.45 -3.31
C ASP A 6 -7.66 -2.86 -3.77
N GLU A 7 -7.28 -2.53 -5.01
CA GLU A 7 -5.92 -2.77 -5.51
C GLU A 7 -4.90 -1.90 -4.76
N LEU A 8 -5.19 -0.62 -4.55
CA LEU A 8 -4.33 0.28 -3.79
C LEU A 8 -4.13 -0.24 -2.36
N ARG A 9 -5.22 -0.65 -1.69
CA ARG A 9 -5.16 -1.20 -0.34
C ARG A 9 -4.37 -2.51 -0.30
N LEU A 10 -4.75 -3.49 -1.12
CA LEU A 10 -4.26 -4.87 -1.01
C LEU A 10 -2.89 -5.10 -1.66
N LEU A 11 -2.58 -4.39 -2.75
CA LEU A 11 -1.36 -4.61 -3.54
C LEU A 11 -0.26 -3.59 -3.22
N VAL A 12 -0.61 -2.40 -2.72
CA VAL A 12 0.37 -1.34 -2.45
C VAL A 12 0.48 -1.05 -0.95
N ILE A 13 -0.59 -0.59 -0.31
CA ILE A 13 -0.53 -0.06 1.07
C ILE A 13 -0.25 -1.19 2.06
N ARG A 14 -1.07 -2.23 2.06
CA ARG A 14 -0.94 -3.39 2.97
C ARG A 14 0.43 -4.04 2.87
N PRO A 15 0.95 -4.40 1.68
CA PRO A 15 2.25 -5.07 1.59
C PRO A 15 3.41 -4.16 2.00
N THR A 16 3.31 -2.85 1.72
CA THR A 16 4.32 -1.87 2.12
C THR A 16 4.37 -1.72 3.64
N LEU A 17 3.24 -1.53 4.30
CA LEU A 17 3.18 -1.44 5.77
C LEU A 17 3.66 -2.73 6.44
N LYS A 18 3.30 -3.91 5.88
CA LYS A 18 3.80 -5.20 6.39
C LYS A 18 5.31 -5.33 6.24
N HIS A 19 5.87 -4.94 5.10
CA HIS A 19 7.32 -4.92 4.88
C HIS A 19 8.05 -4.03 5.91
N LEU A 20 7.46 -2.88 6.25
CA LEU A 20 7.98 -1.94 7.23
C LEU A 20 7.67 -2.32 8.69
N ARG A 21 6.95 -3.44 8.92
CA ARG A 21 6.47 -3.92 10.23
C ARG A 21 5.60 -2.88 10.98
N ALA A 22 4.79 -2.14 10.24
CA ALA A 22 3.96 -1.04 10.74
C ALA A 22 2.48 -1.20 10.37
N TRP A 23 2.07 -2.42 10.03
CA TRP A 23 0.72 -2.70 9.57
C TRP A 23 -0.30 -2.66 10.70
N SER A 24 -1.37 -1.89 10.50
CA SER A 24 -2.64 -1.99 11.23
C SER A 24 -3.77 -1.48 10.33
N ALA A 25 -5.00 -1.93 10.55
CA ALA A 25 -6.15 -1.50 9.76
C ALA A 25 -6.33 0.03 9.76
N GLY A 26 -6.21 0.67 10.94
CA GLY A 26 -6.29 2.13 11.03
C GLY A 26 -5.19 2.88 10.28
N MET A 27 -3.98 2.31 10.14
CA MET A 27 -2.94 2.91 9.31
C MET A 27 -3.18 2.73 7.81
N GLU A 28 -3.80 1.62 7.39
CA GLU A 28 -4.28 1.47 6.01
C GLU A 28 -5.31 2.55 5.67
N ASP A 29 -6.32 2.70 6.55
CA ASP A 29 -7.39 3.68 6.37
C ASP A 29 -6.86 5.10 6.34
N LEU A 30 -5.91 5.45 7.21
CA LEU A 30 -5.27 6.77 7.20
C LEU A 30 -4.60 7.05 5.85
N LEU A 31 -3.82 6.09 5.32
CA LEU A 31 -3.11 6.26 4.05
C LEU A 31 -4.07 6.32 2.87
N LEU A 32 -5.13 5.49 2.84
CA LEU A 32 -6.18 5.56 1.83
C LEU A 32 -6.89 6.92 1.86
N GLY A 33 -7.25 7.39 3.05
CA GLY A 33 -7.85 8.71 3.24
C GLY A 33 -6.93 9.83 2.77
N THR A 34 -5.63 9.70 3.04
CA THR A 34 -4.61 10.65 2.56
C THR A 34 -4.56 10.66 1.03
N ALA A 35 -4.49 9.50 0.38
CA ALA A 35 -4.48 9.40 -1.08
C ALA A 35 -5.77 9.94 -1.71
N ALA A 36 -6.94 9.66 -1.11
CA ALA A 36 -8.23 10.17 -1.56
C ALA A 36 -8.29 11.70 -1.47
N GLN A 37 -7.81 12.27 -0.36
CA GLN A 37 -7.82 13.71 -0.15
C GLN A 37 -6.79 14.45 -1.01
N GLU A 38 -5.60 13.89 -1.20
CA GLU A 38 -4.49 14.60 -1.86
C GLU A 38 -4.57 14.55 -3.39
N SER A 39 -4.90 13.38 -3.96
CA SER A 39 -4.88 13.18 -5.42
C SER A 39 -6.16 12.57 -5.99
N GLN A 40 -7.20 12.39 -5.16
CA GLN A 40 -8.40 11.64 -5.54
C GLN A 40 -8.04 10.23 -6.01
N LEU A 41 -7.25 9.51 -5.21
CA LEU A 41 -6.77 8.15 -5.51
C LEU A 41 -5.98 8.10 -6.83
N GLY A 42 -5.15 9.10 -7.09
CA GLY A 42 -4.26 9.16 -8.25
C GLY A 42 -4.87 9.76 -9.52
N PHE A 43 -6.09 10.30 -9.47
CA PHE A 43 -6.68 11.02 -10.60
C PHE A 43 -5.90 12.30 -10.95
N HIS A 44 -5.26 12.91 -9.96
CA HIS A 44 -4.46 14.13 -10.12
C HIS A 44 -3.09 14.00 -9.44
N LEU A 45 -2.10 13.46 -10.15
CA LEU A 45 -0.72 13.28 -9.64
C LEU A 45 0.11 14.57 -9.63
N LYS A 46 -0.32 15.59 -10.36
CA LYS A 46 0.22 16.96 -10.32
C LYS A 46 -0.97 17.93 -10.34
N LEU A 47 -1.45 18.38 -9.18
CA LEU A 47 -2.39 19.50 -9.14
C LEU A 47 -1.62 20.76 -9.51
N GLY A 48 -1.96 21.45 -10.61
CA GLY A 48 -1.13 22.54 -11.16
C GLY A 48 -0.74 23.67 -10.18
N ARG A 49 -1.46 23.86 -9.06
CA ARG A 49 -1.14 24.84 -8.00
C ARG A 49 -0.49 24.25 -6.75
N ARG A 50 -0.36 22.92 -6.66
CA ARG A 50 0.30 22.22 -5.56
C ARG A 50 1.61 21.65 -6.08
N HIS A 51 2.72 22.01 -5.45
CA HIS A 51 4.05 21.48 -5.76
C HIS A 51 4.26 20.03 -5.27
N GLY A 52 3.18 19.37 -4.83
CA GLY A 52 3.18 18.02 -4.32
C GLY A 52 3.33 16.99 -5.44
N LEU A 53 3.93 15.85 -5.10
CA LEU A 53 4.23 14.79 -6.06
C LEU A 53 3.42 13.53 -5.79
N GLY A 54 2.85 12.97 -6.86
CA GLY A 54 2.28 11.63 -6.89
C GLY A 54 1.00 11.43 -6.09
N LEU A 55 0.77 10.18 -5.68
CA LEU A 55 -0.47 9.73 -5.03
C LEU A 55 -0.81 10.52 -3.76
N TYR A 56 0.22 10.90 -3.00
CA TYR A 56 0.06 11.59 -1.72
C TYR A 56 0.37 13.08 -1.82
N GLN A 57 0.71 13.63 -2.99
CA GLN A 57 1.11 15.03 -3.15
C GLN A 57 2.21 15.49 -2.16
N ILE A 58 3.20 14.63 -1.89
CA ILE A 58 4.30 14.92 -0.96
C ILE A 58 5.21 15.99 -1.57
N LEU A 59 5.57 17.01 -0.79
CA LEU A 59 6.47 18.06 -1.26
C LEU A 59 7.93 17.59 -1.31
N PRO A 60 8.73 18.03 -2.30
CA PRO A 60 10.15 17.69 -2.37
C PRO A 60 10.94 18.02 -1.11
N HIS A 61 10.61 19.11 -0.42
CA HIS A 61 11.30 19.47 0.82
C HIS A 61 10.95 18.50 1.96
N THR A 62 9.68 18.12 2.12
CA THR A 62 9.24 17.11 3.11
C THR A 62 9.93 15.78 2.87
N HIS A 63 10.08 15.39 1.60
CA HIS A 63 10.81 14.18 1.24
C HIS A 63 12.27 14.23 1.69
N ARG A 64 12.98 15.34 1.44
CA ARG A 64 14.36 15.52 1.94
C ARG A 64 14.40 15.52 3.46
N GLU A 65 13.47 16.20 4.11
CA GLU A 65 13.42 16.27 5.57
C GLU A 65 13.30 14.88 6.23
N ILE A 66 12.47 14.01 5.66
CA ILE A 66 12.36 12.62 6.14
C ILE A 66 13.69 11.87 6.02
N TRP A 67 14.45 12.08 4.95
CA TRP A 67 15.78 11.46 4.79
C TRP A 67 16.82 12.06 5.72
N ASP A 68 16.98 13.38 5.65
CA ASP A 68 18.08 14.11 6.26
C ASP A 68 17.91 14.30 7.76
N ARG A 69 16.66 14.31 8.28
CA ARG A 69 16.38 14.56 9.70
C ARG A 69 15.80 13.37 10.45
N TYR A 70 14.99 12.54 9.81
CA TYR A 70 14.33 11.42 10.51
C TYR A 70 15.04 10.08 10.27
N LEU A 71 15.31 9.73 9.02
CA LEU A 71 15.91 8.44 8.69
C LEU A 71 17.38 8.32 9.09
N ILE A 72 18.09 9.44 9.24
CA ILE A 72 19.47 9.46 9.74
C ILE A 72 19.61 8.79 11.12
N ASP A 73 18.60 8.95 11.99
CA ASP A 73 18.55 8.35 13.33
C ASP A 73 18.02 6.90 13.31
N HIS A 74 17.60 6.41 12.14
CA HIS A 74 16.98 5.10 11.96
C HIS A 74 17.60 4.31 10.79
N PRO A 75 18.90 3.97 10.82
CA PRO A 75 19.63 3.40 9.69
C PRO A 75 19.02 2.09 9.16
N ALA A 76 18.54 1.21 10.04
CA ALA A 76 17.88 -0.04 9.63
C ALA A 76 16.56 0.22 8.88
N LEU A 77 15.83 1.28 9.25
CA LEU A 77 14.63 1.70 8.54
C LEU A 77 14.97 2.38 7.21
N ALA A 78 15.98 3.26 7.22
CA ALA A 78 16.49 3.93 6.03
C ALA A 78 16.87 2.91 4.95
N SER A 79 17.56 1.83 5.34
CA SER A 79 17.90 0.73 4.44
C SER A 79 16.67 0.05 3.82
N LYS A 80 15.64 -0.27 4.62
CA LYS A 80 14.39 -0.86 4.12
C LYS A 80 13.67 0.06 3.15
N VAL A 81 13.55 1.34 3.49
CA VAL A 81 12.88 2.36 2.65
C VAL A 81 13.68 2.59 1.37
N ARG A 82 15.00 2.67 1.45
CA ARG A 82 15.89 2.78 0.27
C ARG A 82 15.74 1.59 -0.66
N GLY A 83 15.57 0.39 -0.11
CA GLY A 83 15.36 -0.85 -0.84
C GLY A 83 14.01 -0.92 -1.59
N LEU A 84 13.05 -0.04 -1.27
CA LEU A 84 11.81 0.11 -2.04
C LEU A 84 11.99 1.02 -3.26
N ALA A 85 12.95 1.94 -3.23
CA ALA A 85 13.23 2.85 -4.35
C ALA A 85 14.07 2.16 -5.44
N SER A 86 14.03 2.67 -6.66
CA SER A 86 14.91 2.21 -7.72
C SER A 86 16.38 2.42 -7.34
N GLN A 87 17.27 1.59 -7.90
CA GLN A 87 18.69 1.69 -7.59
C GLN A 87 19.32 2.94 -8.23
N ARG A 88 19.07 3.17 -9.53
CA ARG A 88 19.70 4.24 -10.32
C ARG A 88 18.91 5.54 -10.26
N ASP A 89 17.63 5.52 -10.62
CA ASP A 89 16.85 6.76 -10.76
C ASP A 89 16.69 7.50 -9.42
N PHE A 90 16.66 6.78 -8.30
CA PHE A 90 16.66 7.44 -6.99
C PHE A 90 17.91 8.30 -6.72
N LEU A 91 19.07 7.94 -7.26
CA LEU A 91 20.32 8.70 -7.02
C LEU A 91 20.36 10.00 -7.82
N GLU A 92 19.75 10.01 -9.00
CA GLU A 92 19.73 11.16 -9.91
C GLU A 92 18.49 12.03 -9.67
N HIS A 93 17.33 11.40 -9.48
CA HIS A 93 16.02 12.02 -9.38
C HIS A 93 15.21 11.47 -8.20
N PRO A 94 15.68 11.56 -6.94
CA PRO A 94 15.03 10.92 -5.78
C PRO A 94 13.55 11.28 -5.60
N HIS A 95 13.13 12.46 -6.07
CA HIS A 95 11.75 12.93 -6.00
C HIS A 95 10.81 12.28 -7.03
N SER A 96 11.33 11.75 -8.15
CA SER A 96 10.52 11.09 -9.19
C SER A 96 9.75 9.89 -8.61
N GLU A 97 10.37 9.19 -7.66
CA GLU A 97 9.86 7.99 -6.98
C GLU A 97 8.57 8.24 -6.21
N LEU A 98 8.35 9.46 -5.71
CA LEU A 98 7.09 9.84 -5.07
C LEU A 98 5.92 9.79 -6.06
N THR A 99 6.19 9.94 -7.36
CA THR A 99 5.20 9.92 -8.44
C THR A 99 5.11 8.54 -9.09
N THR A 100 6.23 7.89 -9.34
CA THR A 100 6.30 6.68 -10.18
C THR A 100 6.27 5.37 -9.38
N ASN A 101 6.62 5.40 -8.10
CA ASN A 101 6.75 4.21 -7.26
C ASN A 101 5.78 4.27 -6.08
N LEU A 102 4.62 3.63 -6.23
CA LEU A 102 3.54 3.69 -5.24
C LEU A 102 3.94 3.10 -3.88
N ARG A 103 4.79 2.07 -3.85
CA ARG A 103 5.27 1.47 -2.59
C ARG A 103 6.21 2.42 -1.88
N TYR A 104 7.14 3.02 -2.61
CA TYR A 104 8.04 4.03 -2.05
C TYR A 104 7.28 5.27 -1.55
N ALA A 105 6.38 5.82 -2.37
CA ALA A 105 5.55 6.96 -2.00
C ALA A 105 4.72 6.67 -0.74
N THR A 106 4.18 5.45 -0.62
CA THR A 106 3.46 4.98 0.58
C THR A 106 4.37 4.89 1.80
N ALA A 107 5.61 4.41 1.63
CA ALA A 107 6.58 4.37 2.73
C ALA A 107 6.90 5.77 3.24
N ILE A 108 7.14 6.74 2.35
CA ILE A 108 7.38 8.14 2.75
C ILE A 108 6.14 8.76 3.39
N ALA A 109 4.94 8.53 2.85
CA ALA A 109 3.70 9.01 3.44
C ALA A 109 3.51 8.50 4.89
N TRP A 110 3.80 7.22 5.11
CA TRP A 110 3.79 6.63 6.45
C TRP A 110 4.86 7.24 7.37
N LEU A 111 6.08 7.47 6.86
CA LEU A 111 7.16 8.08 7.64
C LEU A 111 6.82 9.49 8.11
N ILE A 112 6.07 10.28 7.34
CA ILE A 112 5.58 11.60 7.76
C ILE A 112 4.75 11.48 9.05
N TYR A 113 3.83 10.52 9.11
CA TYR A 113 3.03 10.27 10.30
C TYR A 113 3.87 9.70 11.45
N ARG A 114 4.78 8.78 11.15
CA ARG A 114 5.64 8.19 12.18
C ARG A 114 6.61 9.21 12.80
N ALA A 115 7.20 10.08 12.00
CA ALA A 115 8.07 11.17 12.47
C ALA A 115 7.31 12.16 13.38
N ALA A 116 5.98 12.26 13.21
CA ALA A 116 5.10 13.01 14.09
C ALA A 116 4.65 12.23 15.36
N GLY A 117 5.19 11.03 15.60
CA GLY A 117 4.83 10.18 16.74
C GLY A 117 3.54 9.37 16.57
N ILE A 118 3.00 9.29 15.35
CA ILE A 118 1.77 8.53 15.07
C ILE A 118 2.15 7.12 14.61
N GLU A 119 2.12 6.17 15.54
CA GLU A 119 2.44 4.76 15.26
C GLU A 119 1.20 3.91 14.97
N ARG A 120 0.06 4.26 15.58
CA ARG A 120 -1.18 3.53 15.46
C ARG A 120 -2.38 4.47 15.52
N ILE A 121 -3.41 4.13 14.76
CA ILE A 121 -4.72 4.79 14.80
C ILE A 121 -5.79 3.71 14.95
N GLU A 122 -6.84 4.03 15.67
CA GLU A 122 -8.05 3.22 15.76
C GLU A 122 -8.76 3.15 14.41
N GLU A 123 -9.13 1.94 14.00
CA GLU A 123 -9.87 1.69 12.76
C GLU A 123 -11.21 2.42 12.74
N GLY A 124 -11.60 2.95 11.57
CA GLY A 124 -12.88 3.66 11.43
C GLY A 124 -12.98 5.02 12.12
N ASN A 125 -11.96 5.47 12.87
CA ASN A 125 -11.97 6.79 13.52
C ASN A 125 -11.58 7.93 12.56
N ILE A 126 -12.44 8.16 11.55
CA ILE A 126 -12.20 9.12 10.45
C ILE A 126 -11.94 10.53 10.96
N ARG A 127 -12.58 10.94 12.07
CA ARG A 127 -12.35 12.27 12.67
C ARG A 127 -10.95 12.40 13.26
N ALA A 128 -10.43 11.35 13.90
CA ALA A 128 -9.06 11.33 14.38
C ALA A 128 -8.07 11.38 13.21
N MET A 129 -8.30 10.57 12.16
CA MET A 129 -7.49 10.57 10.94
C MET A 129 -7.44 11.96 10.28
N ALA A 130 -8.60 12.62 10.15
CA ALA A 130 -8.69 13.96 9.57
C ALA A 130 -7.89 15.01 10.35
N ARG A 131 -7.88 14.93 11.68
CA ARG A 131 -7.07 15.84 12.53
C ARG A 131 -5.57 15.57 12.36
N ILE A 132 -5.18 14.29 12.31
CA ILE A 132 -3.79 13.87 12.13
C ILE A 132 -3.27 14.31 10.76
N TRP A 133 -4.02 14.03 9.68
CA TRP A 133 -3.72 14.48 8.33
C TRP A 133 -3.57 16.02 8.25
N HIS A 134 -4.54 16.76 8.80
CA HIS A 134 -4.52 18.22 8.75
C HIS A 134 -3.31 18.81 9.49
N ARG A 135 -2.86 18.18 10.58
CA ARG A 135 -1.75 18.68 11.40
C ARG A 135 -0.38 18.35 10.82
N HIS A 136 -0.23 17.18 10.19
CA HIS A 136 1.09 16.63 9.88
C HIS A 136 1.37 16.41 8.40
N PHE A 137 0.34 16.40 7.56
CA PHE A 137 0.47 16.03 6.14
C PHE A 137 0.08 17.16 5.21
N HIS A 138 -1.02 17.86 5.53
CA HIS A 138 -1.55 18.90 4.67
C HIS A 138 -0.58 20.07 4.48
N HIS A 139 -0.52 20.56 3.24
CA HIS A 139 0.27 21.72 2.85
C HIS A 139 -0.63 22.81 2.24
N GLY A 140 -0.80 23.92 2.96
CA GLY A 140 -1.49 25.14 2.51
C GLY A 140 -2.49 25.74 3.51
N PRO A 141 -2.99 26.96 3.34
CA PRO A 141 -3.92 27.58 4.30
C PRO A 141 -5.39 27.15 4.13
N VAL A 142 -5.72 26.46 3.03
CA VAL A 142 -7.13 26.28 2.61
C VAL A 142 -7.75 24.96 3.05
N ALA A 143 -7.00 23.86 3.05
CA ALA A 143 -7.61 22.56 3.30
C ALA A 143 -7.88 22.36 4.80
N ARG A 144 -9.08 21.87 5.10
CA ARG A 144 -9.58 21.71 6.46
C ARG A 144 -9.78 20.22 6.74
N ALA A 145 -9.75 19.83 8.02
CA ALA A 145 -10.04 18.45 8.42
C ALA A 145 -11.38 17.92 7.86
N ARG A 146 -12.39 18.79 7.71
CA ARG A 146 -13.68 18.41 7.08
C ARG A 146 -13.56 17.94 5.63
N ASP A 147 -12.57 18.43 4.89
CA ASP A 147 -12.38 18.10 3.48
C ASP A 147 -11.88 16.66 3.37
N PHE A 148 -10.94 16.26 4.25
CA PHE A 148 -10.52 14.87 4.40
C PHE A 148 -11.69 13.95 4.70
N VAL A 149 -12.54 14.29 5.68
CA VAL A 149 -13.72 13.48 6.03
C VAL A 149 -14.64 13.29 4.81
N ARG A 150 -14.85 14.36 4.03
CA ARG A 150 -15.66 14.32 2.82
C ARG A 150 -15.05 13.39 1.77
N SER A 151 -13.77 13.54 1.47
CA SER A 151 -13.06 12.71 0.48
C SER A 151 -13.04 11.25 0.91
N TYR A 152 -12.80 10.97 2.19
CA TYR A 152 -12.82 9.61 2.75
C TYR A 152 -14.20 8.96 2.60
N ASN A 153 -15.27 9.64 3.01
CA ASN A 153 -16.61 9.05 2.90
C ASN A 153 -16.96 8.73 1.44
N ARG A 154 -16.76 9.70 0.54
CA ARG A 154 -17.12 9.58 -0.87
C ARG A 154 -16.35 8.51 -1.62
N MET A 155 -15.06 8.32 -1.30
CA MET A 155 -14.16 7.52 -2.14
C MET A 155 -13.66 6.25 -1.47
N VAL A 156 -13.71 6.17 -0.14
CA VAL A 156 -13.21 5.02 0.61
C VAL A 156 -14.37 4.29 1.27
N LYS A 157 -15.24 5.00 2.00
CA LYS A 157 -16.34 4.36 2.73
C LYS A 157 -17.43 3.81 1.81
N ASP A 158 -17.82 4.59 0.81
CA ASP A 158 -18.88 4.21 -0.13
C ASP A 158 -18.44 3.03 -1.00
N GLU A 159 -17.18 3.01 -1.46
CA GLU A 159 -16.61 1.88 -2.22
C GLU A 159 -16.43 0.61 -1.38
N ILE A 160 -16.04 0.71 -0.10
CA ILE A 160 -16.01 -0.48 0.79
C ILE A 160 -17.40 -1.10 0.94
N THR A 161 -18.43 -0.25 0.99
CA THR A 161 -19.82 -0.70 1.13
C THR A 161 -20.28 -1.44 -0.14
N ASP A 162 -19.83 -1.00 -1.32
CA ASP A 162 -20.15 -1.61 -2.61
C ASP A 162 -19.31 -2.89 -2.88
N SER A 163 -18.00 -2.84 -2.65
CA SER A 163 -17.07 -3.98 -2.79
C SER A 163 -17.33 -5.14 -1.82
N GLY A 164 -17.88 -4.85 -0.63
CA GLY A 164 -18.27 -5.88 0.35
C GLY A 164 -19.27 -6.91 -0.20
N HIS A 165 -20.07 -6.52 -1.19
CA HIS A 165 -21.01 -7.39 -1.90
C HIS A 165 -20.34 -8.22 -3.00
N GLN A 166 -19.22 -7.77 -3.57
CA GLN A 166 -18.54 -8.46 -4.67
C GLN A 166 -17.50 -9.50 -4.20
N TYR A 167 -16.81 -9.27 -3.08
CA TYR A 167 -15.75 -10.18 -2.61
C TYR A 167 -16.22 -11.31 -1.70
N THR A 168 -17.39 -11.20 -1.06
CA THR A 168 -17.99 -12.31 -0.30
C THR A 168 -18.43 -13.48 -1.21
N ALA A 169 -18.76 -13.20 -2.47
CA ALA A 169 -19.05 -14.24 -3.48
C ALA A 169 -17.79 -14.94 -4.01
N ALA A 170 -16.65 -14.25 -4.07
CA ALA A 170 -15.40 -14.79 -4.63
C ALA A 170 -14.56 -15.62 -3.64
N ALA A 171 -14.81 -15.49 -2.33
CA ALA A 171 -14.07 -16.22 -1.28
C ALA A 171 -14.56 -17.67 -1.05
N ALA A 172 -15.64 -18.10 -1.72
CA ALA A 172 -16.09 -19.49 -1.67
C ALA A 172 -15.17 -20.39 -2.52
N VAL A 173 -14.06 -20.82 -1.93
CA VAL A 173 -13.20 -21.88 -2.49
C VAL A 173 -14.07 -23.13 -2.70
N PRO A 174 -14.18 -23.69 -3.93
CA PRO A 174 -14.90 -24.95 -4.10
C PRO A 174 -14.11 -26.06 -3.39
N ARG A 175 -14.71 -26.67 -2.37
CA ARG A 175 -14.23 -27.92 -1.76
C ARG A 175 -14.10 -28.96 -2.88
N ARG A 176 -12.87 -29.23 -3.33
CA ARG A 176 -12.57 -30.35 -4.24
C ARG A 176 -12.98 -31.65 -3.55
N ALA A 177 -13.92 -32.38 -4.14
CA ALA A 177 -14.27 -33.73 -3.73
C ALA A 177 -13.06 -34.67 -3.92
N PRO A 178 -12.84 -35.65 -3.02
CA PRO A 178 -11.73 -36.59 -3.14
C PRO A 178 -11.93 -37.50 -4.37
N THR A 179 -10.97 -37.47 -5.29
CA THR A 179 -10.93 -38.30 -6.50
C THR A 179 -10.68 -39.76 -6.13
N ARG A 180 -11.65 -40.63 -6.48
CA ARG A 180 -11.58 -42.08 -6.34
C ARG A 180 -10.49 -42.64 -7.26
N ARG A 181 -9.41 -43.19 -6.70
CA ARG A 181 -8.34 -43.87 -7.46
C ARG A 181 -8.92 -45.11 -8.15
N ALA A 182 -8.94 -45.11 -9.47
CA ALA A 182 -9.19 -46.30 -10.27
C ALA A 182 -7.92 -47.17 -10.32
N ALA A 183 -8.08 -48.45 -9.98
CA ALA A 183 -7.04 -49.46 -10.14
C ALA A 183 -6.91 -49.83 -11.63
N THR A 184 -5.70 -49.73 -12.18
CA THR A 184 -5.38 -50.27 -13.50
C THR A 184 -4.29 -51.33 -13.34
N ASN A 185 -4.71 -52.59 -13.52
CA ASN A 185 -3.84 -53.73 -13.76
C ASN A 185 -3.16 -53.58 -15.12
N SER A 186 -1.86 -53.84 -15.21
CA SER A 186 -1.24 -54.38 -16.43
C SER A 186 -0.03 -55.26 -16.11
N PRO A 187 0.23 -56.30 -16.93
CA PRO A 187 1.08 -57.44 -16.58
C PRO A 187 2.54 -57.22 -17.01
N VAL A 188 3.49 -57.71 -16.23
CA VAL A 188 4.92 -57.72 -16.60
C VAL A 188 5.29 -59.11 -17.13
N ALA A 189 5.75 -59.10 -18.38
CA ALA A 189 6.24 -60.25 -19.12
C ALA A 189 7.57 -60.79 -18.56
N ARG A 190 7.72 -62.11 -18.68
CA ARG A 190 8.93 -62.89 -18.39
C ARG A 190 10.06 -62.49 -19.33
N LEU A 191 11.27 -62.33 -18.79
CA LEU A 191 12.51 -62.45 -19.55
C LEU A 191 13.55 -63.19 -18.71
N SER A 192 14.06 -64.24 -19.34
CA SER A 192 14.89 -65.32 -18.83
C SER A 192 16.33 -64.86 -18.60
N ALA A 193 16.93 -65.27 -17.49
CA ALA A 193 18.39 -65.21 -17.29
C ALA A 193 18.96 -66.62 -17.40
N GLN A 194 19.84 -66.81 -18.38
CA GLN A 194 20.61 -68.02 -18.63
C GLN A 194 21.74 -68.19 -17.59
N THR A 195 21.88 -69.43 -17.14
CA THR A 195 23.00 -70.01 -16.41
C THR A 195 24.24 -70.13 -17.30
N VAL A 196 25.42 -69.64 -16.87
CA VAL A 196 26.72 -70.27 -17.17
C VAL A 196 27.67 -70.07 -15.97
N ARG A 197 28.39 -71.15 -15.65
CA ARG A 197 29.44 -71.27 -14.63
C ARG A 197 30.72 -70.55 -15.02
#